data_AF-A0A1G9S6H3-F1
#
_entry.id   AF-A0A1G9S6H3-F1
#
_cell.length_a   1.000
_cell.length_b   1.000
_cell.length_c   1.000
_cell.angle_alpha   90.00
_cell.angle_beta   90.00
_cell.angle_gamma   90.00
#
_symmetry.space_group_name_H-M   'P 1'
#
loop_
_entity.id
_entity.type
_entity.pdbx_description
1 polymer ?
#
loop_
_entity_poly.entity_id
_entity_poly.type
_entity_poly.pdbx_seq_one_letter_code
_entity_poly.pdbx_strand_id
1 'polypeptide(L)' 'MRRIANLTPGNTKTDARDAAMIADAVRTMPHTLRAIDTSDEDAASLSMLTGFDLDLARQE' A
#
# COMPACT_ATOMS: atom_id res chain seq x y z
N MET A 1 7.54 -6.45 -1.28
CA MET A 1 6.89 -5.22 -0.77
C MET A 1 7.45 -4.81 0.60
N ARG A 2 8.77 -4.57 0.75
CA ARG A 2 9.42 -4.34 2.07
C ARG A 2 10.62 -3.38 2.05
N ARG A 3 10.75 -2.48 1.07
CA ARG A 3 11.91 -1.54 1.04
C ARG A 3 11.57 -0.13 1.49
N ILE A 4 10.49 0.45 1.00
CA ILE A 4 10.08 1.82 1.35
C ILE A 4 9.51 1.87 2.78
N ALA A 5 8.73 0.86 3.16
CA ALA A 5 8.19 0.73 4.53
C ALA A 5 9.26 0.49 5.62
N ASN A 6 10.53 0.22 5.26
CA ASN A 6 11.61 0.13 6.25
C ASN A 6 12.19 1.51 6.63
N LEU A 7 11.85 2.57 5.88
CA LEU A 7 12.36 3.92 6.10
C LEU A 7 11.63 4.66 7.22
N THR A 8 10.47 4.15 7.63
CA THR A 8 9.78 4.56 8.86
C THR A 8 9.52 3.32 9.70
N PRO A 9 10.06 3.22 10.93
CA PRO A 9 9.62 2.21 11.87
C PRO A 9 8.21 2.58 12.35
N GLY A 10 7.20 2.18 11.57
CA GLY A 10 5.79 2.28 11.92
C GLY A 10 5.35 1.05 12.71
N ASN A 11 4.34 1.23 13.57
CA ASN A 11 3.59 0.11 14.14
C ASN A 11 3.00 -0.73 12.98
N THR A 12 2.65 -1.99 13.20
CA THR A 12 2.20 -2.95 12.15
C THR A 12 1.05 -2.42 11.25
N LYS A 13 0.37 -1.35 11.67
CA LYS A 13 -0.63 -0.59 10.92
C LYS A 13 0.04 0.58 10.20
N THR A 14 -0.02 0.59 8.86
CA THR A 14 0.39 1.75 8.05
C THR A 14 -0.39 2.98 8.49
N ASP A 15 0.32 3.99 8.99
CA ASP A 15 -0.30 5.25 9.41
C ASP A 15 -0.39 6.26 8.25
N ALA A 16 -1.10 7.37 8.47
CA ALA A 16 -1.31 8.40 7.44
C ALA A 16 0.01 9.01 6.94
N ARG A 17 1.07 8.99 7.74
CA ARG A 17 2.39 9.51 7.36
C ARG A 17 3.11 8.53 6.45
N ASP A 18 3.04 7.24 6.73
CA ASP A 18 3.58 6.21 5.85
C ASP A 18 2.89 6.25 4.47
N ALA A 19 1.56 6.39 4.45
CA ALA A 19 0.81 6.53 3.20
C ALA A 19 1.25 7.76 2.38
N ALA A 20 1.44 8.91 3.03
CA ALA A 20 1.91 10.13 2.36
C ALA A 20 3.34 9.97 1.81
N MET A 21 4.24 9.32 2.56
CA MET A 21 5.61 9.08 2.11
C MET A 21 5.67 8.10 0.93
N ILE A 22 4.87 7.03 0.96
CA ILE A 22 4.75 6.10 -0.16
C ILE A 22 4.22 6.82 -1.40
N ALA A 23 3.19 7.66 -1.27
CA ALA A 23 2.63 8.42 -2.39
C ALA A 23 3.66 9.38 -3.03
N ASP A 24 4.47 10.06 -2.21
CA ASP A 24 5.50 10.97 -2.70
C ASP A 24 6.68 10.22 -3.36
N ALA A 25 7.12 9.10 -2.78
CA ALA A 25 8.14 8.24 -3.37
C ALA A 25 7.67 7.68 -4.73
N VAL A 26 6.42 7.25 -4.82
CA VAL A 26 5.80 6.75 -6.07
C VAL A 26 5.75 7.86 -7.13
N ARG A 27 5.36 9.08 -6.73
CA ARG A 27 5.30 10.24 -7.63
C ARG A 27 6.68 10.63 -8.17
N THR A 28 7.73 10.57 -7.35
CA THR A 28 9.10 10.99 -7.72
C THR A 28 9.90 9.88 -8.40
N MET A 29 9.53 8.61 -8.21
CA MET A 29 10.22 7.44 -8.76
C MET A 29 9.29 6.51 -9.57
N PRO A 30 8.59 6.99 -10.61
CA PRO A 30 7.59 6.21 -11.34
C PRO A 30 8.16 4.98 -12.04
N HIS A 31 9.45 5.00 -12.39
CA HIS A 31 10.16 3.88 -13.01
C HIS A 31 10.33 2.67 -12.07
N THR A 32 10.07 2.84 -10.76
CA THR A 32 10.10 1.74 -9.79
C THR A 32 8.76 1.01 -9.68
N LEU A 33 7.71 1.55 -10.31
CA LEU A 33 6.39 0.93 -10.33
C LEU A 33 6.35 -0.23 -11.31
N ARG A 34 5.74 -1.34 -10.88
CA ARG A 34 5.32 -2.42 -11.76
C ARG A 34 3.93 -2.09 -12.31
N ALA A 35 3.73 -2.25 -13.61
CA ALA A 35 2.40 -2.19 -14.21
C ALA A 35 1.58 -3.43 -13.80
N ILE A 36 0.32 -3.22 -13.43
CA ILE A 36 -0.61 -4.27 -13.00
C ILE A 36 -1.89 -4.11 -13.84
N ASP A 37 -2.41 -5.22 -14.37
CA ASP A 37 -3.71 -5.27 -15.04
C ASP A 37 -4.79 -5.75 -14.06
N THR A 38 -6.03 -5.36 -14.29
CA THR A 38 -7.21 -5.85 -13.56
C THR A 38 -7.40 -7.36 -13.61
N SER A 39 -6.89 -8.05 -14.64
CA SER A 39 -6.91 -9.52 -14.69
C SER A 39 -5.77 -10.18 -13.90
N ASP A 40 -4.85 -9.41 -13.34
CA ASP A 40 -3.71 -9.92 -12.58
C ASP A 40 -4.20 -10.49 -11.23
N GLU A 41 -3.73 -11.69 -10.88
CA GLU A 41 -4.05 -12.34 -9.61
C GLU A 41 -3.59 -11.49 -8.40
N ASP A 42 -2.50 -10.73 -8.58
CA ASP A 42 -2.04 -9.77 -7.58
C ASP A 42 -3.02 -8.61 -7.41
N ALA A 43 -3.68 -8.15 -8.49
CA ALA A 43 -4.69 -7.10 -8.41
C ALA A 43 -5.93 -7.57 -7.63
N ALA A 44 -6.37 -8.81 -7.88
CA ALA A 44 -7.45 -9.43 -7.12
C ALA A 44 -7.08 -9.56 -5.62
N SER A 45 -5.86 -10.01 -5.33
CA SER A 45 -5.35 -10.15 -3.95
C SER A 45 -5.27 -8.81 -3.22
N LEU A 46 -4.81 -7.74 -3.91
CA LEU A 46 -4.78 -6.38 -3.37
C LEU A 46 -6.19 -5.86 -3.10
N SER A 47 -7.15 -6.13 -3.98
CA SER A 47 -8.55 -5.73 -3.77
C SER A 47 -9.16 -6.40 -2.53
N MET A 48 -8.88 -7.69 -2.29
CA MET A 48 -9.33 -8.38 -1.08
C MET A 48 -8.73 -7.75 0.18
N LEU A 49 -7.44 -7.43 0.16
CA LEU A 49 -6.77 -6.77 1.27
C LEU A 49 -7.37 -5.39 1.58
N THR A 50 -7.66 -4.58 0.54
CA THR A 50 -8.33 -3.28 0.76
C THR A 50 -9.74 -3.43 1.35
N GLY A 51 -10.47 -4.48 0.98
CA GLY A 51 -11.78 -4.78 1.59
C GLY A 51 -11.65 -5.06 3.09
N PHE A 52 -10.66 -5.86 3.48
CA PHE A 52 -10.36 -6.15 4.88
C PHE A 52 -10.01 -4.87 5.67
N ASP A 53 -9.17 -4.00 5.12
CA ASP A 53 -8.80 -2.74 5.76
C ASP A 53 -10.01 -1.81 5.99
N LEU A 54 -10.94 -1.77 5.03
CA LEU A 54 -12.18 -1.00 5.14
C LEU A 54 -13.10 -1.57 6.22
N ASP A 55 -13.19 -2.90 6.33
CA ASP A 55 -13.98 -3.56 7.38
C ASP A 55 -13.38 -3.31 8.76
N LEU A 56 -12.06 -3.39 8.89
CA LEU A 56 -11.35 -3.07 10.13
C LEU A 56 -11.56 -1.60 10.54
N ALA A 57 -11.52 -0.67 9.58
CA ALA A 57 -11.77 0.75 9.86
C ALA A 57 -13.21 1.05 10.33
N ARG A 58 -14.17 0.14 10.09
CA ARG A 58 -15.56 0.25 10.56
C ARG A 58 -15.79 -0.38 11.94
N GLN A 59 -14.81 -1.12 12.47
CA GLN A 59 -14.91 -1.84 13.75
C GLN A 59 -14.31 -1.08 14.94
N GLU A 60 -13.69 0.08 14.69
CA GLU A 60 -13.12 1.00 15.69
C GLU A 60 -14.07 2.18 15.96
#